data_AF-A0A2K4GD51-F1
#
_entry.id   AF-A0A2K4GD51-F1
#
_cell.length_a   1.000
_cell.length_b   1.000
_cell.length_c   1.000
_cell.angle_alpha   90.00
_cell.angle_beta   90.00
_cell.angle_gamma   90.00
#
_symmetry.space_group_name_H-M   'P 1'
#
loop_
_entity.id
_entity.type
_entity.pdbx_description
1 polymer ?
#
loop_
_entity_poly.entity_id
_entity_poly.type
_entity_poly.pdbx_seq_one_letter_code
_entity_poly.pdbx_strand_id
1 'polypeptide(L)' 'MKNAEELRKNLSEVFRQLQAGELKPTEAAELANLGGKMINSAKVQVEYYALRKEAPRIAWLEQGAE' A
#
# COMPACT_ATOMS: atom_id res chain seq x y z
N MET A 1 5.29 -8.96 -0.25
CA MET A 1 4.39 -7.85 -0.60
C MET A 1 4.25 -7.76 -2.12
N LYS A 2 3.14 -8.27 -2.65
CA LYS A 2 2.91 -8.48 -4.09
C LYS A 2 1.90 -7.48 -4.67
N ASN A 3 0.95 -6.99 -3.88
CA ASN A 3 -0.10 -6.07 -4.32
C ASN A 3 -0.62 -5.17 -3.19
N ALA A 4 -1.55 -4.28 -3.54
CA ALA A 4 -2.20 -3.35 -2.62
C ALA A 4 -2.93 -4.04 -1.46
N GLU A 5 -3.51 -5.22 -1.71
CA GLU A 5 -4.25 -5.96 -0.69
C GLU A 5 -3.33 -6.54 0.38
N GLU A 6 -2.20 -7.11 -0.02
CA GLU A 6 -1.18 -7.58 0.91
C GLU A 6 -0.58 -6.42 1.72
N LEU A 7 -0.38 -5.25 1.11
CA LEU A 7 0.05 -4.05 1.84
C LEU A 7 -0.99 -3.63 2.90
N ARG A 8 -2.28 -3.60 2.56
CA ARG A 8 -3.36 -3.27 3.51
C ARG A 8 -3.40 -4.27 4.66
N LYS A 9 -3.28 -5.57 4.36
CA LYS A 9 -3.22 -6.61 5.39
C LYS A 9 -2.04 -6.38 6.34
N ASN A 10 -0.87 -6.06 5.81
CA ASN A 10 0.31 -5.77 6.63
C ASN A 10 0.12 -4.50 7.48
N LEU A 11 -0.46 -3.43 6.94
CA LEU A 11 -0.75 -2.20 7.70
C LEU A 11 -1.80 -2.44 8.80
N SER A 12 -2.81 -3.28 8.54
CA SER A 12 -3.79 -3.69 9.55
C SER A 12 -3.14 -4.49 10.68
N GLU A 13 -2.16 -5.33 10.37
CA GLU A 13 -1.41 -6.09 11.37
C GLU A 13 -0.54 -5.16 12.23
N VAL A 14 0.15 -4.19 11.62
CA VAL A 14 0.91 -3.15 12.32
C VAL A 14 0.02 -2.36 13.29
N PHE A 15 -1.19 -2.00 12.86
CA PHE A 15 -2.17 -1.33 13.71
C PHE A 15 -2.54 -2.18 14.94
N ARG A 16 -2.81 -3.48 14.74
CA ARG A 16 -3.13 -4.41 15.82
C ARG A 16 -1.99 -4.53 16.83
N GLN A 17 -0.75 -4.70 16.35
CA GLN A 17 0.44 -4.81 17.22
C GLN A 17 0.70 -3.52 18.00
N LEU A 18 0.48 -2.36 17.38
CA LEU A 18 0.57 -1.08 18.07
C LEU A 18 -0.49 -0.97 19.18
N GLN A 19 -1.74 -1.39 18.93
CA GLN A 19 -2.79 -1.40 19.95
C GLN A 19 -2.50 -2.37 21.10
N ALA A 20 -1.88 -3.52 20.81
CA ALA A 20 -1.47 -4.51 21.80
C ALA A 20 -0.23 -4.07 22.62
N GLY A 21 0.46 -3.00 22.21
CA GLY A 21 1.72 -2.57 22.82
C GLY A 21 2.92 -3.44 22.45
N GLU A 22 2.76 -4.31 21.44
CA GLU A 22 3.80 -5.21 20.93
C GLU A 22 4.78 -4.50 19.97
N LEU A 23 4.36 -3.35 19.43
CA LEU A 23 5.14 -2.53 18.50
C LEU A 23 5.26 -1.09 19.02
N LYS A 24 6.45 -0.48 18.90
CA LYS A 24 6.63 0.91 19.35
C LYS A 24 5.91 1.88 18.40
N PRO A 25 5.34 3.00 18.92
CA PRO A 25 4.72 4.02 18.08
C PRO A 25 5.61 4.55 16.95
N THR A 26 6.91 4.68 17.21
CA THR A 26 7.89 5.15 16.21
C THR A 26 8.07 4.16 15.07
N GLU A 27 8.12 2.85 15.36
CA GLU A 27 8.28 1.80 14.35
C GLU A 27 7.00 1.68 13.51
N ALA A 28 5.83 1.76 14.16
CA ALA A 28 4.55 1.80 13.48
C ALA A 28 4.42 3.01 12.54
N ALA A 29 4.91 4.18 12.95
CA ALA A 29 4.90 5.40 12.14
C ALA A 29 5.78 5.26 10.88
N GLU A 30 6.97 4.68 10.99
CA GLU A 30 7.84 4.41 9.83
C GLU A 30 7.19 3.43 8.85
N LEU A 31 6.58 2.35 9.35
CA LEU A 31 5.87 1.37 8.51
C LEU A 31 4.67 2.01 7.79
N ALA A 32 3.90 2.84 8.49
CA ALA A 32 2.79 3.59 7.88
C ALA A 32 3.28 4.58 6.82
N ASN A 33 4.42 5.25 7.05
CA ASN A 33 5.03 6.18 6.09
C ASN A 33 5.44 5.45 4.80
N LEU A 34 6.14 4.31 4.93
CA LEU A 34 6.54 3.48 3.79
C LEU A 34 5.31 2.97 3.01
N GLY A 35 4.28 2.48 3.71
CA GLY A 35 3.02 2.07 3.09
C GLY A 35 2.34 3.21 2.33
N GLY A 36 2.28 4.40 2.91
CA GLY A 36 1.74 5.59 2.27
C GLY A 36 2.49 5.98 0.99
N LYS A 37 3.83 5.91 0.99
CA LYS A 37 4.66 6.17 -0.20
C LYS A 37 4.39 5.17 -1.33
N MET A 38 4.21 3.89 -1.01
CA MET A 38 3.86 2.86 -2.01
C MET A 38 2.50 3.15 -2.66
N ILE A 39 1.49 3.47 -1.86
CA ILE A 39 0.15 3.85 -2.35
C ILE A 39 0.23 5.09 -3.25
N ASN A 40 0.98 6.12 -2.82
CA ASN A 40 1.15 7.34 -3.61
C ASN A 40 1.87 7.08 -4.94
N SER A 41 2.86 6.18 -4.98
CA SER A 41 3.52 5.80 -6.24
C SER A 41 2.53 5.17 -7.22
N ALA A 42 1.68 4.24 -6.76
CA ALA A 42 0.65 3.64 -7.60
C ALA A 42 -0.41 4.66 -8.05
N LYS A 43 -0.78 5.61 -7.19
CA LYS A 43 -1.70 6.71 -7.54
C LYS A 43 -1.13 7.57 -8.68
N VAL A 44 0.15 7.94 -8.62
CA VAL A 44 0.83 8.69 -9.68
C VAL A 44 0.81 7.91 -11.00
N GLN A 45 0.99 6.58 -10.97
CA GLN A 45 0.88 5.75 -12.17
C GLN A 45 -0.53 5.79 -12.77
N VAL A 46 -1.58 5.67 -11.94
CA VAL A 46 -2.98 5.80 -12.40
C VAL A 46 -3.22 7.16 -13.06
N GLU A 47 -2.77 8.24 -12.42
CA GLU A 47 -2.90 9.61 -12.94
C GLU A 47 -2.16 9.79 -14.27
N TYR A 48 -0.96 9.23 -14.41
CA TYR A 48 -0.19 9.26 -15.66
C TYR A 48 -0.94 8.59 -16.82
N TYR A 49 -1.52 7.41 -16.61
CA TYR A 49 -2.32 6.72 -17.64
C TYR A 49 -3.59 7.50 -17.99
N ALA A 50 -4.25 8.11 -16.99
CA ALA A 50 -5.41 8.95 -17.22
C ALA A 50 -5.09 10.15 -18.13
N LEU A 51 -3.94 10.81 -17.92
CA LEU A 51 -3.46 11.90 -18.78
C LEU A 51 -3.21 11.45 -20.23
N ARG A 52 -2.78 10.20 -20.42
CA ARG A 52 -2.56 9.60 -21.75
C ARG A 52 -3.84 9.08 -22.41
N LYS A 53 -4.98 9.10 -21.71
CA LYS A 53 -6.24 8.48 -22.15
C LYS A 53 -6.09 6.98 -22.43
N GLU A 54 -5.23 6.32 -21.67
CA GLU A 54 -4.98 4.88 -21.76
C GLU A 54 -5.59 4.18 -20.55
N ALA A 55 -6.13 2.97 -20.75
CA ALA A 55 -6.58 2.15 -19.64
C ALA A 55 -5.34 1.59 -18.90
N PRO A 56 -5.13 1.92 -17.61
CA PRO A 56 -3.97 1.43 -16.87
C PRO A 56 -4.10 -0.07 -16.61
N ARG A 57 -3.02 -0.82 -16.89
CA ARG A 57 -2.83 -2.15 -16.31
C ARG A 57 -1.69 -2.09 -15.30
N ILE A 58 -2.04 -1.89 -14.03
CA ILE A 58 -1.06 -1.78 -12.94
C ILE A 58 -1.14 -3.06 -12.12
N ALA A 59 -0.19 -3.98 -12.34
CA ALA A 59 -0.17 -5.30 -11.70
C ALA A 59 -0.28 -5.25 -10.17
N TRP A 60 0.28 -4.19 -9.54
CA TRP A 60 0.20 -4.00 -8.09
C TRP A 60 -1.22 -3.69 -7.58
N LEU A 61 -2.10 -3.14 -8.42
CA LEU A 61 -3.50 -2.87 -8.09
C LEU A 61 -4.44 -4.03 -8.46
N GLU A 62 -3.96 -5.02 -9.22
CA GLU A 62 -4.74 -6.20 -9.56
C GLU A 62 -4.89 -7.10 -8.32
N GLN A 63 -6.13 -7.50 -8.01
CA GLN A 63 -6.38 -8.60 -7.08
C GLN A 63 -6.02 -9.89 -7.82
N GLY A 64 -5.32 -10.80 -7.14
CA GLY A 64 -4.65 -11.97 -7.74
C GLY A 64 -5.41 -12.57 -8.92
N ALA A 65 -4.81 -12.47 -10.12
CA ALA A 65 -4.99 -13.50 -11.11
C ALA A 65 -4.22 -14.72 -10.57
N GLU A 66 -4.94 -15.65 -9.95
CA GLU A 66 -4.50 -17.05 -9.96
C GLU A 66 -4.50 -17.57 -11.40
#